data_AF-A0A075JVL4-F1
#
_entry.id   AF-A0A075JVL4-F1
#
_cell.length_a   1.000
_cell.length_b   1.000
_cell.length_c   1.000
_cell.angle_alpha   90.00
_cell.angle_beta   90.00
_cell.angle_gamma   90.00
#
_symmetry.space_group_name_H-M   'P 1'
#
loop_
_entity.id
_entity.type
_entity.pdbx_description
1 polymer ?
#
loop_
_entity_poly.entity_id
_entity_poly.type
_entity_poly.pdbx_seq_one_letter_code
_entity_poly.pdbx_strand_id
1 'polypeptide(L)'
;MPNNLKVSLDETTNPWVVKIDEKGNANEVARNPEQQTITWQLDGNAATGDIIDFNWVGTQPKADIFGQPKYNNNDHNMTLTDLNNSAATTGDWIYKLTIEVDNNQYSTNASITGTTDNPTIKNN
;
A
#
# COMPACT_ATOMS: atom_id res chain seq x y z
N MET A 1 10.12 6.93 -11.55
CA MET A 1 10.76 5.85 -10.75
C MET A 1 9.66 4.91 -10.29
N PRO A 2 9.87 3.60 -10.22
CA PRO A 2 8.84 2.69 -9.73
C PRO A 2 8.58 2.93 -8.24
N ASN A 3 7.31 3.02 -7.86
CA ASN A 3 6.88 3.14 -6.48
C ASN A 3 6.84 1.74 -5.86
N ASN A 4 7.95 1.30 -5.25
CA ASN A 4 8.05 -0.01 -4.61
C ASN A 4 8.02 0.13 -3.08
N LEU A 5 6.96 -0.37 -2.47
CA LEU A 5 6.68 -0.34 -1.04
C LEU A 5 7.02 -1.70 -0.45
N LYS A 6 8.01 -1.73 0.44
CA LYS A 6 8.37 -2.95 1.15
C LYS A 6 7.40 -3.18 2.31
N VAL A 7 7.00 -4.42 2.49
CA VAL A 7 6.00 -4.84 3.48
C VAL A 7 6.65 -5.82 4.46
N SER A 8 6.63 -5.48 5.75
CA SER A 8 7.16 -6.33 6.83
C SER A 8 6.24 -6.32 8.05
N LEU A 9 6.58 -7.08 9.08
CA LEU A 9 5.88 -7.06 10.37
C LEU A 9 6.68 -6.25 11.40
N ASP A 10 6.00 -5.34 12.10
CA ASP A 10 6.55 -4.62 13.24
C ASP A 10 6.31 -5.40 14.55
N GLU A 11 7.30 -6.21 14.91
CA GLU A 11 7.25 -7.06 16.11
C GLU A 11 7.39 -6.29 17.42
N THR A 12 7.65 -4.97 17.36
CA THR A 12 7.73 -4.12 18.56
C THR A 12 6.36 -3.71 19.09
N THR A 13 5.31 -3.92 18.29
CA THR A 13 3.91 -3.69 18.66
C THR A 13 3.28 -4.94 19.28
N ASN A 14 2.18 -4.80 20.03
CA ASN A 14 1.42 -5.93 20.54
C ASN A 14 -0.10 -5.66 20.45
N PRO A 15 -0.84 -6.33 19.54
CA PRO A 15 -0.38 -7.35 18.59
C PRO A 15 0.59 -6.76 17.53
N TRP A 16 1.34 -7.64 16.85
CA TRP A 16 2.18 -7.26 15.70
C TRP A 16 1.31 -6.66 14.59
N VAL A 17 1.87 -5.71 13.84
CA VAL A 17 1.17 -5.02 12.75
C VAL A 17 1.99 -5.03 11.47
N VAL A 18 1.31 -4.91 10.33
CA VAL A 18 1.99 -4.73 9.05
C VAL A 18 2.56 -3.31 8.99
N LYS A 19 3.81 -3.23 8.56
CA LYS A 19 4.55 -2.00 8.35
C LYS A 19 4.87 -1.84 6.87
N ILE A 20 4.64 -0.64 6.36
CA ILE A 20 4.98 -0.24 5.00
C ILE A 20 6.20 0.67 5.06
N ASP A 21 7.26 0.34 4.33
CA ASP A 21 8.42 1.22 4.19
C ASP A 21 8.15 2.30 3.13
N GLU A 22 7.80 3.51 3.59
CA GLU A 22 7.57 4.68 2.75
C GLU A 22 8.81 5.57 2.59
N LYS A 23 9.99 5.12 3.05
CA LYS A 23 11.23 5.91 2.97
C LYS A 23 11.55 6.33 1.53
N GLY A 24 12.11 7.53 1.39
CA GLY A 24 12.49 8.06 0.08
C GLY A 24 11.30 8.40 -0.81
N ASN A 25 10.13 8.67 -0.20
CA ASN A 25 8.89 9.02 -0.89
C ASN A 25 8.38 7.90 -1.80
N ALA A 26 8.57 6.64 -1.40
CA ALA A 26 8.12 5.48 -2.16
C ALA A 26 6.59 5.44 -2.34
N ASN A 27 5.84 6.14 -1.48
CA ASN A 27 4.40 6.31 -1.57
C ASN A 27 3.94 7.55 -2.36
N GLU A 28 4.87 8.40 -2.81
CA GLU A 28 4.54 9.58 -3.61
C GLU A 28 4.62 9.26 -5.10
N VAL A 29 3.49 9.33 -5.78
CA VAL A 29 3.41 9.13 -7.22
C VAL A 29 3.43 10.50 -7.87
N ALA A 30 4.50 10.80 -8.61
CA ALA A 30 4.63 12.04 -9.35
C ALA A 30 3.65 12.10 -10.51
N ARG A 31 3.23 13.31 -10.92
CA ARG A 31 2.38 13.44 -12.11
C ARG A 31 3.04 12.92 -13.39
N ASN A 32 2.30 12.12 -14.16
CA ASN A 32 2.74 11.57 -15.44
C ASN A 32 1.56 11.43 -16.43
N PRO A 33 1.73 11.74 -17.73
CA PRO A 33 0.70 11.46 -18.74
C PRO A 33 0.36 9.97 -18.88
N GLU A 34 1.31 9.08 -18.57
CA GLU A 34 1.14 7.64 -18.61
C GLU A 34 0.81 7.08 -17.22
N GLN A 35 0.08 5.96 -17.20
CA GLN A 35 -0.28 5.27 -15.97
C GLN A 35 0.97 4.69 -15.28
N GLN A 36 1.05 4.87 -13.96
CA GLN A 36 2.13 4.34 -13.15
C GLN A 36 1.70 3.07 -12.41
N THR A 37 2.68 2.31 -11.94
CA THR A 37 2.46 1.11 -11.13
C THR A 37 3.12 1.29 -9.77
N ILE A 38 2.33 1.01 -8.74
CA ILE A 38 2.77 0.92 -7.35
C ILE A 38 2.81 -0.56 -7.00
N THR A 39 3.91 -1.00 -6.39
CA THR A 39 4.13 -2.39 -6.01
C THR A 39 4.28 -2.48 -4.50
N TRP A 40 3.58 -3.42 -3.89
CA TRP A 40 3.81 -3.88 -2.52
C TRP A 40 4.51 -5.21 -2.60
N GLN A 41 5.65 -5.31 -1.93
CA GLN A 41 6.48 -6.51 -1.94
C GLN A 41 6.77 -6.93 -0.51
N LEU A 42 6.42 -8.17 -0.17
CA LEU A 42 6.80 -8.76 1.11
C LEU A 42 8.32 -8.83 1.26
N ASP A 43 8.82 -8.46 2.44
CA ASP A 43 10.24 -8.38 2.75
C ASP A 43 10.50 -8.78 4.21
N GLY A 44 11.76 -9.07 4.54
CA GLY A 44 12.17 -9.39 5.91
C GLY A 44 11.39 -10.56 6.52
N ASN A 45 10.84 -10.36 7.71
CA ASN A 45 10.07 -11.36 8.47
C ASN A 45 8.68 -11.67 7.89
N ALA A 46 8.22 -10.93 6.87
CA ALA A 46 7.00 -11.23 6.14
C ALA A 46 7.27 -11.89 4.77
N ALA A 47 8.53 -12.09 4.38
CA ALA A 47 8.91 -12.44 3.01
C ALA A 47 8.33 -13.78 2.49
N THR A 48 7.90 -14.66 3.38
CA THR A 48 7.31 -15.97 3.07
C THR A 48 5.78 -15.99 3.19
N GLY A 49 5.16 -14.84 3.45
CA GLY A 49 3.72 -14.72 3.57
C GLY A 49 3.02 -14.46 2.25
N ASP A 50 1.73 -14.13 2.36
CA ASP A 50 0.86 -13.77 1.25
C ASP A 50 0.17 -12.43 1.53
N ILE A 51 0.03 -11.59 0.51
CA ILE A 51 -0.83 -10.41 0.58
C ILE A 51 -2.24 -10.86 0.22
N ILE A 52 -3.16 -10.79 1.17
CA ILE A 52 -4.50 -11.38 1.04
C ILE A 52 -5.62 -10.36 0.86
N ASP A 53 -5.40 -9.10 1.24
CA ASP A 53 -6.44 -8.08 1.17
C ASP A 53 -5.88 -6.64 1.12
N PHE A 54 -6.58 -5.78 0.39
CA PHE A 54 -6.28 -4.35 0.25
C PHE A 54 -7.57 -3.54 0.19
N ASN A 55 -7.71 -2.55 1.09
CA ASN A 55 -8.90 -1.69 1.15
C ASN A 55 -8.54 -0.24 1.44
N TRP A 56 -9.15 0.70 0.74
CA TRP A 56 -9.07 2.12 1.10
C TRP A 56 -9.83 2.40 2.40
N VAL A 57 -9.28 3.28 3.24
CA VAL A 57 -9.84 3.67 4.52
C VAL A 57 -10.29 5.13 4.49
N GLY A 58 -11.54 5.37 4.93
CA GLY A 58 -12.12 6.72 4.92
C GLY A 58 -12.56 7.14 3.51
N THR A 59 -12.04 8.28 3.04
CA THR A 59 -12.38 8.83 1.72
C THR A 59 -11.80 7.95 0.62
N GLN A 60 -12.69 7.36 -0.18
CA GLN A 60 -12.30 6.58 -1.35
C GLN A 60 -11.73 7.49 -2.44
N PRO A 61 -10.71 7.03 -3.20
CA PRO A 61 -10.34 7.70 -4.43
C PRO A 61 -11.50 7.71 -5.42
N LYS A 62 -11.53 8.73 -6.27
CA LYS A 62 -12.48 8.74 -7.39
C LYS A 62 -12.22 7.51 -8.27
N ALA A 63 -13.28 7.06 -8.93
CA ALA A 63 -13.16 6.03 -9.95
C ALA A 63 -12.06 6.41 -10.95
N ASP A 64 -11.37 5.39 -11.45
CA ASP A 64 -10.34 5.48 -12.48
C ASP A 64 -9.01 6.15 -12.08
N ILE A 65 -8.88 6.69 -10.85
CA ILE A 65 -7.56 7.10 -10.33
C ILE A 65 -6.70 5.86 -10.12
N PHE A 66 -7.23 4.88 -9.38
CA PHE A 66 -6.54 3.61 -9.16
C PHE A 66 -7.26 2.46 -9.85
N GLY A 67 -6.48 1.54 -10.42
CA GLY A 67 -6.99 0.26 -10.91
C GLY A 67 -7.33 -0.70 -9.76
N GLN A 68 -7.76 -1.91 -10.09
CA GLN A 68 -7.94 -2.97 -9.11
C GLN A 68 -6.58 -3.54 -8.64
N PRO A 69 -6.45 -3.94 -7.37
CA PRO A 69 -5.29 -4.69 -6.89
C PRO A 69 -5.07 -5.97 -7.70
N LYS A 70 -3.82 -6.25 -8.06
CA LYS A 70 -3.41 -7.51 -8.71
C LYS A 70 -2.35 -8.20 -7.87
N TYR A 71 -2.72 -9.34 -7.31
CA TYR A 71 -1.82 -10.21 -6.55
C TYR A 71 -1.02 -11.09 -7.53
N ASN A 72 0.30 -11.12 -7.38
CA ASN A 72 1.19 -11.86 -8.28
C ASN A 72 2.28 -12.59 -7.48
N ASN A 73 3.03 -13.44 -8.18
CA ASN A 73 4.06 -14.30 -7.59
C ASN A 73 3.53 -15.17 -6.44
N ASN A 74 2.38 -15.81 -6.64
CA ASN A 74 1.66 -16.51 -5.58
C ASN A 74 1.46 -15.59 -4.38
N ASP A 75 0.84 -14.43 -4.61
CA ASP A 75 0.44 -13.45 -3.61
C ASP A 75 1.56 -12.80 -2.75
N HIS A 76 2.83 -13.12 -3.00
CA HIS A 76 3.99 -12.46 -2.36
C HIS A 76 4.17 -10.98 -2.77
N ASN A 77 3.51 -10.57 -3.85
CA ASN A 77 3.45 -9.16 -4.24
C ASN A 77 2.06 -8.76 -4.70
N MET A 78 1.80 -7.47 -4.61
CA MET A 78 0.57 -6.85 -5.11
C MET A 78 0.95 -5.63 -5.92
N THR A 79 0.28 -5.42 -7.05
CA THR A 79 0.41 -4.21 -7.85
C THR A 79 -0.89 -3.46 -7.92
N LEU A 80 -0.80 -2.14 -7.94
CA LEU A 80 -1.91 -1.22 -8.17
C LEU A 80 -1.48 -0.25 -9.26
N THR A 81 -2.36 0.00 -10.21
CA THR A 81 -2.10 1.00 -11.25
C THR A 81 -2.67 2.35 -10.82
N ASP A 82 -2.00 3.44 -11.17
CA ASP A 82 -2.33 4.81 -10.74
C ASP A 82 -2.27 5.78 -11.93
N LEU A 83 -3.37 6.49 -12.14
CA LEU A 83 -3.53 7.54 -13.13
C LEU A 83 -3.36 8.91 -12.46
N ASN A 84 -2.14 9.25 -12.02
CA ASN A 84 -1.83 10.62 -11.59
C ASN A 84 -1.43 11.51 -12.78
N ASN A 85 -2.38 11.92 -13.61
CA ASN A 85 -2.08 12.68 -14.84
C ASN A 85 -2.49 14.16 -14.81
N SER A 86 -3.22 14.61 -13.80
CA SER A 86 -3.79 15.95 -13.75
C SER A 86 -4.04 16.45 -12.32
N ALA A 87 -4.47 17.70 -12.18
CA ALA A 87 -4.89 18.22 -10.87
C ALA A 87 -6.15 17.51 -10.32
N ALA A 88 -6.94 16.86 -11.18
CA ALA A 88 -8.15 16.15 -10.76
C ALA A 88 -7.84 14.79 -10.10
N THR A 89 -6.62 14.27 -10.31
CA THR A 89 -6.10 12.98 -9.83
C THR A 89 -5.11 13.14 -8.67
N THR A 90 -4.89 14.37 -8.19
CA THR A 90 -4.11 14.69 -6.99
C THR A 90 -4.93 14.40 -5.74
N GLY A 91 -4.27 13.89 -4.70
CA GLY A 91 -4.89 13.57 -3.41
C GLY A 91 -4.04 12.63 -2.58
N ASP A 92 -4.46 12.45 -1.33
CA ASP A 92 -3.84 11.54 -0.37
C ASP A 92 -4.89 10.52 0.09
N TRP A 93 -4.56 9.23 0.02
CA TRP A 93 -5.47 8.15 0.38
C TRP A 93 -4.82 7.18 1.35
N ILE A 94 -5.50 6.95 2.47
CA ILE A 94 -5.10 5.97 3.48
C ILE A 94 -5.65 4.61 3.06
N TYR A 95 -4.87 3.56 3.23
CA TYR A 95 -5.29 2.19 2.95
C TYR A 95 -4.98 1.24 4.10
N LYS A 96 -5.66 0.10 4.09
CA LYS A 96 -5.39 -1.05 4.93
C LYS A 96 -4.88 -2.18 4.04
N LEU A 97 -3.70 -2.69 4.36
CA LEU A 97 -3.13 -3.90 3.76
C LEU A 97 -3.17 -5.02 4.79
N THR A 98 -3.63 -6.20 4.39
CA THR A 98 -3.63 -7.40 5.22
C THR A 98 -2.76 -8.46 4.56
N ILE A 99 -1.89 -9.08 5.36
CA ILE A 99 -1.05 -10.20 4.95
C ILE A 99 -1.32 -11.41 5.84
N GLU A 100 -1.00 -12.59 5.33
CA GLU A 100 -0.97 -13.84 6.10
C GLU A 100 0.47 -14.35 6.17
N VAL A 101 0.95 -14.65 7.38
CA VAL A 101 2.27 -15.27 7.62
C VAL A 101 2.07 -16.40 8.61
N ASP A 102 2.49 -17.62 8.26
CA ASP A 102 2.35 -18.82 9.08
C ASP A 102 0.89 -19.05 9.58
N ASN A 103 -0.10 -18.85 8.70
CA ASN A 103 -1.55 -18.90 8.98
C ASN A 103 -2.06 -17.86 10.01
N ASN A 104 -1.28 -16.83 10.30
CA ASN A 104 -1.71 -15.69 11.12
C ASN A 104 -1.89 -14.46 10.23
N GLN A 105 -3.00 -13.75 10.43
CA GLN A 105 -3.30 -12.54 9.69
C GLN A 105 -2.87 -11.29 10.45
N TYR A 106 -2.19 -10.41 9.74
CA TYR A 106 -1.73 -9.13 10.25
C TYR A 106 -2.16 -8.03 9.31
N SER A 107 -2.45 -6.85 9.84
CA SER A 107 -2.81 -5.70 9.01
C SER A 107 -2.10 -4.44 9.43
N THR A 108 -2.08 -3.45 8.55
CA THR A 108 -1.59 -2.11 8.88
C THR A 108 -2.50 -1.46 9.92
N ASN A 109 -1.93 -0.58 10.75
CA ASN A 109 -2.69 0.27 11.67
C ASN A 109 -3.32 1.43 10.89
N ALA A 110 -4.29 1.13 10.03
CA ALA A 110 -5.01 2.13 9.26
C ALA A 110 -6.26 2.60 10.03
N SER A 111 -6.30 3.89 10.37
CA SER A 111 -7.43 4.52 11.06
C SER A 111 -7.93 5.77 10.32
N ILE A 112 -9.23 6.04 10.41
CA ILE A 112 -9.85 7.23 9.80
C ILE A 112 -9.33 8.53 10.46
N THR A 113 -8.86 8.45 11.70
CA THR A 113 -8.40 9.60 12.50
C THR A 113 -6.98 10.07 12.19
N GLY A 114 -6.29 9.48 11.20
CA GLY A 114 -4.98 9.97 10.77
C GLY A 114 -3.90 9.85 11.84
N THR A 115 -3.37 8.65 12.08
CA THR A 115 -2.15 8.51 12.89
C THR A 115 -0.92 8.62 11.99
N THR A 116 0.25 8.97 12.55
CA THR A 116 1.53 9.02 11.82
C THR A 116 1.93 7.69 11.18
N ASP A 117 1.27 6.60 11.58
CA ASP A 117 1.57 5.23 11.14
C ASP A 117 0.58 4.71 10.08
N ASN A 118 -0.38 5.54 9.67
CA ASN A 118 -1.29 5.20 8.59
C ASN A 118 -0.51 5.14 7.27
N PRO A 119 -0.53 4.01 6.55
CA PRO A 119 0.09 3.96 5.25
C PRO A 119 -0.79 4.75 4.25
N THR A 120 -0.13 5.51 3.38
CA THR A 120 -0.80 6.44 2.45
C THR A 120 -0.24 6.29 1.05
N ILE A 121 -1.05 6.58 0.02
CA ILE A 121 -0.58 6.89 -1.33
C ILE A 121 -0.85 8.37 -1.59
N LYS A 122 0.15 9.08 -2.14
CA LYS A 122 0.10 10.52 -2.38
C LYS A 122 0.33 10.83 -3.84
N ASN A 123 -0.65 11.43 -4.49
CA ASN A 123 -0.53 11.89 -5.86
C ASN A 123 -0.20 13.38 -5.86
N ASN A 124 1.06 13.70 -6.14
CA ASN A 124 1.61 15.06 -6.18
C ASN A 124 1.63 15.63 -7.60
#